data_AF-A0A453CFJ5-F1
#
_entry.id   AF-A0A453CFJ5-F1
#
_cell.length_a   1.000
_cell.length_b   1.000
_cell.length_c   1.000
_cell.angle_alpha   90.00
_cell.angle_beta   90.00
_cell.angle_gamma   90.00
#
_symmetry.space_group_name_H-M   'P 1'
#
loop_
_entity.id
_entity.type
_entity.pdbx_description
1 polymer ?
#
loop_
_entity_poly.entity_id
_entity_poly.type
_entity_poly.pdbx_seq_one_letter_code
_entity_poly.pdbx_strand_id
1 'polypeptide(L)'
;DLFTIWGILQLLRRYPGRVPDLDLMFDCVDWPVVRAHLYRGEHAPFIPPLFRYCGDDRTLDIVFPDWSFWGWPEINIKPWDALYKDLKDGNSKGKWFSREPYAYWKGNAAVATSRQELVKCNVSSTQDWNARIYTQDWFKESKEGYKTSNLGSQCTHRSLMPLQHYWPVRDDNKCASIQYAVDWGNSHKQLAQRIGKEASDFVQQEVNMDHVYDYMLHLLTEYANLLTFKPTKPPEAVEVCPESLVCQAEGTEKKFLMESMVKSAHDSGPCDLPPPFNPQELTMLKQRKENSIRQVEMWERRASTT
;
A
#
# COMPACT_ATOMS: atom_id res chain seq x y z
N ASP A 1 18.22 -2.47 -1.76
CA ASP A 1 16.99 -3.12 -2.22
C ASP A 1 17.05 -3.28 -3.72
N LEU A 2 16.80 -4.48 -4.25
CA LEU A 2 16.89 -4.77 -5.69
C LEU A 2 15.72 -4.16 -6.48
N PHE A 3 14.50 -4.30 -5.95
CA PHE A 3 13.27 -3.94 -6.67
C PHE A 3 12.99 -2.43 -6.65
N THR A 4 13.47 -1.71 -5.64
CA THR A 4 13.45 -0.24 -5.61
C THR A 4 14.36 0.36 -6.69
N ILE A 5 15.59 -0.14 -6.81
CA ILE A 5 16.51 0.29 -7.88
C ILE A 5 15.93 -0.09 -9.24
N TRP A 6 15.39 -1.31 -9.36
CA TRP A 6 14.70 -1.74 -10.58
C TRP A 6 13.55 -0.82 -10.99
N GLY A 7 12.72 -0.39 -10.04
CA GLY A 7 11.60 0.52 -10.28
C GLY A 7 12.04 1.89 -10.78
N ILE A 8 13.09 2.47 -10.19
CA ILE A 8 13.72 3.72 -10.67
C ILE A 8 14.28 3.53 -12.09
N LEU A 9 14.93 2.39 -12.37
CA LEU A 9 15.41 2.09 -13.73
C LEU A 9 14.26 1.91 -14.72
N GLN A 10 13.12 1.35 -14.30
CA GLN A 10 11.93 1.27 -15.15
C GLN A 10 11.30 2.64 -15.41
N LEU A 11 11.32 3.55 -14.43
CA LEU A 11 10.91 4.94 -14.62
C LEU A 11 11.77 5.63 -15.69
N LEU A 12 13.10 5.48 -15.61
CA LEU A 12 14.03 6.04 -16.58
C LEU A 12 13.83 5.46 -17.99
N ARG A 13 13.49 4.17 -18.12
CA ARG A 13 13.11 3.55 -19.40
C ARG A 13 11.76 4.05 -19.93
N ARG A 14 10.80 4.31 -19.04
CA ARG A 14 9.46 4.78 -19.40
C ARG A 14 9.45 6.24 -19.85
N TYR A 15 10.25 7.08 -19.19
CA TYR A 15 10.35 8.51 -19.47
C TYR A 15 11.80 8.95 -19.77
N PRO A 16 12.40 8.49 -20.89
CA PRO A 16 13.79 8.78 -21.22
C PRO A 16 14.06 10.29 -21.31
N GLY A 17 15.10 10.76 -20.61
CA GLY A 17 15.50 12.17 -20.61
C GLY A 17 14.53 13.15 -19.93
N ARG A 18 13.53 12.64 -19.19
CA ARG A 18 12.50 13.48 -18.53
C ARG A 18 12.57 13.48 -17.01
N VAL A 19 13.26 12.52 -16.40
CA VAL A 19 13.65 12.58 -14.98
C VAL A 19 14.85 13.53 -14.88
N PRO A 20 14.82 14.59 -14.05
CA PRO A 20 15.95 15.51 -13.91
C PRO A 20 17.18 14.85 -13.24
N ASP A 21 18.35 15.47 -13.42
CA ASP A 21 19.52 15.19 -12.57
C ASP A 21 19.17 15.52 -11.11
N LEU A 22 19.29 14.55 -10.19
CA LEU A 22 18.98 14.71 -8.76
C LEU A 22 19.80 13.74 -7.90
N ASP A 23 20.12 14.15 -6.68
CA ASP A 23 20.67 13.28 -5.63
C ASP A 23 19.57 13.01 -4.58
N LEU A 24 19.27 11.73 -4.31
CA LEU A 24 18.29 11.32 -3.29
C LEU A 24 18.90 10.38 -2.26
N MET A 25 18.39 10.43 -1.03
CA MET A 25 18.65 9.43 0.00
C MET A 25 17.41 8.55 0.16
N PHE A 26 17.57 7.23 0.00
CA PHE A 26 16.50 6.26 0.16
C PHE A 26 16.83 5.29 1.29
N ASP A 27 15.95 5.16 2.27
CA ASP A 27 16.05 4.16 3.33
C ASP A 27 15.04 3.05 3.08
N CYS A 28 15.56 1.84 2.84
CA CYS A 28 14.81 0.68 2.37
C CYS A 28 14.20 -0.17 3.51
N VAL A 29 14.14 0.33 4.74
CA VAL A 29 13.58 -0.42 5.89
C VAL A 29 12.11 -0.04 6.13
N ASP A 30 11.29 -0.91 6.71
CA ASP A 30 9.84 -0.72 6.87
C ASP A 30 9.37 0.58 7.57
N TRP A 31 10.04 1.01 8.65
CA TRP A 31 9.49 2.01 9.60
C TRP A 31 10.00 3.44 9.39
N PRO A 32 9.15 4.48 9.30
CA PRO A 32 9.58 5.86 9.09
C PRO A 32 10.36 6.41 10.29
N VAL A 33 11.35 7.26 10.03
CA VAL A 33 12.39 7.64 11.01
C VAL A 33 12.52 9.14 11.25
N VAL A 34 12.11 10.01 10.31
CA VAL A 34 12.30 11.47 10.42
C VAL A 34 11.19 12.08 11.28
N ARG A 35 11.31 11.95 12.60
CA ARG A 35 10.26 12.34 13.55
C ARG A 35 10.05 13.86 13.62
N ALA A 36 8.86 14.33 13.24
CA ALA A 36 8.50 15.75 13.11
C ALA A 36 8.58 16.59 14.40
N HIS A 37 8.71 15.96 15.57
CA HIS A 37 8.90 16.69 16.83
C HIS A 37 10.36 17.07 17.10
N LEU A 38 11.33 16.39 16.47
CA LEU A 38 12.76 16.67 16.63
C LEU A 38 13.21 17.87 15.78
N TYR A 39 12.54 18.11 14.65
CA TYR A 39 12.89 19.14 13.67
C TYR A 39 12.01 20.38 13.77
N ARG A 40 11.94 20.98 14.96
CA ARG A 40 11.15 22.20 15.24
C ARG A 40 12.05 23.36 15.68
N GLY A 41 11.58 24.58 15.45
CA GLY A 41 12.33 25.79 15.79
C GLY A 41 13.68 25.83 15.08
N GLU A 42 14.76 25.99 15.83
CA GLU A 42 16.14 26.04 15.34
C GLU A 42 16.58 24.78 14.57
N HIS A 43 15.91 23.63 14.78
CA HIS A 43 16.21 22.37 14.10
C HIS A 43 15.48 22.20 12.77
N ALA A 44 14.50 23.05 12.44
CA ALA A 44 13.72 22.94 11.20
C ALA A 44 14.54 23.08 9.89
N PRO A 45 15.61 23.91 9.81
CA PRO A 45 16.47 23.95 8.62
C PRO A 45 17.30 22.67 8.37
N PHE A 46 17.34 21.74 9.32
CA PHE A 46 18.17 20.53 9.27
C PHE A 46 17.36 19.24 9.06
N ILE A 47 16.12 19.34 8.55
CA ILE A 47 15.30 18.17 8.19
C ILE A 47 16.02 17.40 7.07
N PRO A 48 16.38 16.11 7.26
CA PRO A 48 16.96 15.30 6.20
C PRO A 48 15.88 14.90 5.17
N PRO A 49 16.08 15.16 3.87
CA PRO A 49 15.18 14.66 2.83
C PRO A 49 15.41 13.16 2.64
N LEU A 50 14.55 12.34 3.25
CA LEU A 50 14.69 10.87 3.23
C LEU A 50 13.47 10.23 2.57
N PHE A 51 13.70 9.52 1.47
CA PHE A 51 12.67 8.74 0.76
C PHE A 51 12.47 7.37 1.41
N ARG A 52 11.21 7.01 1.65
CA ARG A 52 10.79 5.74 2.28
C ARG A 52 9.42 5.31 1.76
N TYR A 53 9.05 4.05 1.96
CA TYR A 53 7.81 3.49 1.42
C TYR A 53 6.54 3.82 2.22
N CYS A 54 6.68 4.31 3.45
CA CYS A 54 5.55 4.73 4.28
C CYS A 54 5.92 5.88 5.23
N GLY A 55 4.88 6.53 5.77
CA GLY A 55 4.97 7.63 6.73
C GLY A 55 3.64 7.83 7.48
N ASP A 56 3.66 8.56 8.59
CA ASP A 56 2.47 8.97 9.35
C ASP A 56 2.48 10.46 9.73
N ASP A 57 1.39 10.96 10.33
CA ASP A 57 1.20 12.37 10.73
C ASP A 57 2.25 12.89 11.75
N ARG A 58 3.19 12.06 12.22
CA ARG A 58 4.27 12.39 13.16
C ARG A 58 5.67 12.34 12.52
N THR A 59 5.76 12.03 11.23
CA THR A 59 7.02 11.82 10.49
C THR A 59 7.09 12.71 9.25
N LEU A 60 8.29 12.98 8.75
CA LEU A 60 8.57 13.89 7.63
C LEU A 60 9.19 13.17 6.41
N ASP A 61 9.29 11.86 6.47
CA ASP A 61 9.82 10.98 5.43
C ASP A 61 9.00 11.13 4.13
N ILE A 62 9.68 11.24 2.99
CA ILE A 62 9.08 11.44 1.67
C ILE A 62 8.57 10.10 1.16
N VAL A 63 7.25 9.92 1.08
CA VAL A 63 6.65 8.66 0.67
C VAL A 63 6.88 8.40 -0.82
N PHE A 64 7.47 7.26 -1.14
CA PHE A 64 7.72 6.78 -2.50
C PHE A 64 7.00 5.44 -2.71
N PRO A 65 6.61 5.06 -3.95
CA PRO A 65 5.97 3.77 -4.20
C PRO A 65 6.81 2.58 -3.74
N ASP A 66 6.14 1.63 -3.10
CA ASP A 66 6.74 0.43 -2.53
C ASP A 66 7.35 -0.49 -3.61
N TRP A 67 8.45 -1.18 -3.27
CA TRP A 67 9.17 -2.06 -4.19
C TRP A 67 8.30 -3.22 -4.71
N SER A 68 7.28 -3.63 -3.94
CA SER A 68 6.35 -4.69 -4.31
C SER A 68 5.50 -4.40 -5.56
N PHE A 69 5.42 -3.16 -6.05
CA PHE A 69 4.81 -2.86 -7.36
C PHE A 69 5.52 -3.61 -8.51
N TRP A 70 6.84 -3.81 -8.40
CA TRP A 70 7.63 -4.60 -9.36
C TRP A 70 7.81 -6.07 -8.95
N GLY A 71 7.23 -6.46 -7.82
CA GLY A 71 7.19 -7.83 -7.30
C GLY A 71 7.89 -7.99 -5.96
N TRP A 72 7.50 -9.04 -5.22
CA TRP A 72 8.12 -9.47 -3.97
C TRP A 72 8.36 -10.98 -4.06
N PRO A 73 9.50 -11.41 -4.67
CA PRO A 73 9.77 -12.81 -4.97
C PRO A 73 9.93 -13.67 -3.70
N GLU A 74 10.44 -13.09 -2.61
CA GLU A 74 10.62 -13.76 -1.33
C GLU A 74 9.31 -14.19 -0.68
N ILE A 75 8.15 -13.67 -1.10
CA ILE A 75 6.81 -14.17 -0.69
C ILE A 75 5.87 -14.45 -1.88
N ASN A 76 6.43 -14.57 -3.10
CA ASN A 76 5.72 -14.89 -4.35
C ASN A 76 4.55 -13.94 -4.70
N ILE A 77 4.63 -12.65 -4.31
CA ILE A 77 3.71 -11.63 -4.84
C ILE A 77 4.27 -11.17 -6.19
N LYS A 78 3.53 -11.46 -7.25
CA LYS A 78 3.86 -11.06 -8.62
C LYS A 78 3.95 -9.54 -8.77
N PRO A 79 4.66 -9.01 -9.79
CA PRO A 79 4.56 -7.61 -10.17
C PRO A 79 3.11 -7.19 -10.43
N TRP A 80 2.79 -5.91 -10.20
CA TRP A 80 1.42 -5.41 -10.12
C TRP A 80 0.54 -5.79 -11.32
N ASP A 81 1.00 -5.58 -12.56
CA ASP A 81 0.22 -5.91 -13.77
C ASP A 81 -0.06 -7.41 -13.95
N ALA A 82 0.73 -8.28 -13.32
CA ALA A 82 0.54 -9.72 -13.33
C ALA A 82 -0.30 -10.18 -12.13
N LEU A 83 -0.07 -9.58 -10.95
CA LEU A 83 -0.89 -9.78 -9.76
C LEU A 83 -2.34 -9.35 -10.02
N TYR A 84 -2.56 -8.14 -10.52
CA TYR A 84 -3.87 -7.56 -10.80
C TYR A 84 -4.75 -8.45 -11.69
N LYS A 85 -4.15 -9.16 -12.66
CA LYS A 85 -4.86 -10.15 -13.48
C LYS A 85 -5.35 -11.33 -12.66
N ASP A 86 -4.50 -11.90 -11.79
CA ASP A 86 -4.92 -12.93 -10.83
C ASP A 86 -6.04 -12.44 -9.92
N LEU A 87 -6.00 -11.17 -9.46
CA LEU A 87 -7.01 -10.59 -8.57
C LEU A 87 -8.36 -10.45 -9.30
N LYS A 88 -8.34 -9.97 -10.55
CA LYS A 88 -9.53 -9.82 -11.41
C LYS A 88 -10.16 -11.19 -11.71
N ASP A 89 -9.34 -12.19 -12.04
CA ASP A 89 -9.79 -13.56 -12.28
C ASP A 89 -10.29 -14.23 -10.99
N GLY A 90 -9.68 -13.95 -9.84
CA GLY A 90 -10.15 -14.37 -8.52
C GLY A 90 -11.54 -13.81 -8.20
N ASN A 91 -11.73 -12.50 -8.41
CA ASN A 91 -13.01 -11.84 -8.17
C ASN A 91 -14.13 -12.30 -9.11
N SER A 92 -13.84 -12.72 -10.34
CA SER A 92 -14.86 -13.23 -11.28
C SER A 92 -15.38 -14.62 -10.93
N LYS A 93 -14.59 -15.45 -10.22
CA LYS A 93 -14.94 -16.83 -9.86
C LYS A 93 -16.04 -16.96 -8.80
N GLY A 94 -16.17 -15.98 -7.89
CA GLY A 94 -17.07 -16.04 -6.75
C GLY A 94 -18.09 -14.90 -6.71
N LYS A 95 -19.39 -15.22 -6.87
CA LYS A 95 -20.48 -14.24 -6.73
C LYS A 95 -20.53 -13.71 -5.30
N TRP A 96 -20.83 -12.42 -5.11
CA TRP A 96 -20.86 -11.78 -3.79
C TRP A 96 -21.74 -12.53 -2.79
N PHE A 97 -22.98 -12.85 -3.18
CA PHE A 97 -23.95 -13.53 -2.30
C PHE A 97 -23.64 -15.02 -2.03
N SER A 98 -22.60 -15.60 -2.66
CA SER A 98 -22.12 -16.95 -2.37
C SER A 98 -20.78 -16.95 -1.61
N ARG A 99 -20.29 -15.79 -1.15
CA ARG A 99 -19.14 -15.71 -0.23
C ARG A 99 -19.59 -16.09 1.17
N GLU A 100 -18.68 -16.68 1.95
CA GLU A 100 -18.97 -17.09 3.32
C GLU A 100 -19.15 -15.85 4.22
N PRO A 101 -20.11 -15.87 5.17
CA PRO A 101 -20.57 -14.69 5.90
C PRO A 101 -19.71 -14.34 7.12
N TYR A 102 -18.39 -14.48 7.04
CA TYR A 102 -17.46 -14.27 8.15
C TYR A 102 -16.27 -13.38 7.76
N ALA A 103 -15.67 -12.68 8.73
CA ALA A 103 -14.43 -11.96 8.53
C ALA A 103 -13.27 -12.96 8.36
N TYR A 104 -12.45 -12.79 7.33
CA TYR A 104 -11.26 -13.62 7.07
C TYR A 104 -9.99 -12.79 7.18
N TRP A 105 -8.99 -13.30 7.90
CA TRP A 105 -7.64 -12.75 7.88
C TRP A 105 -6.61 -13.86 7.85
N LYS A 106 -5.56 -13.69 7.04
CA LYS A 106 -4.36 -14.52 7.08
C LYS A 106 -3.11 -13.64 6.98
N GLY A 107 -2.13 -13.89 7.84
CA GLY A 107 -0.83 -13.22 7.75
C GLY A 107 0.06 -13.43 8.98
N ASN A 108 1.25 -12.82 8.94
CA ASN A 108 2.17 -12.86 10.06
C ASN A 108 1.66 -11.94 11.19
N ALA A 109 1.38 -12.52 12.36
CA ALA A 109 0.93 -11.79 13.54
C ALA A 109 2.06 -11.28 14.44
N ALA A 110 3.29 -11.82 14.31
CA ALA A 110 4.39 -11.46 15.19
C ALA A 110 4.90 -10.03 14.98
N VAL A 111 4.74 -9.48 13.77
CA VAL A 111 5.30 -8.18 13.34
C VAL A 111 4.65 -6.95 13.97
N ALA A 112 3.49 -7.08 14.64
CA ALA A 112 2.84 -5.95 15.32
C ALA A 112 1.90 -6.41 16.44
N THR A 113 1.92 -5.72 17.58
CA THR A 113 1.04 -5.99 18.73
C THR A 113 -0.44 -6.02 18.34
N SER A 114 -0.90 -5.09 17.48
CA SER A 114 -2.28 -5.05 16.99
C SER A 114 -2.69 -6.30 16.20
N ARG A 115 -1.74 -6.99 15.54
CA ARG A 115 -2.00 -8.29 14.88
C ARG A 115 -1.99 -9.45 15.88
N GLN A 116 -1.15 -9.40 16.92
CA GLN A 116 -1.21 -10.37 18.03
C GLN A 116 -2.54 -10.28 18.78
N GLU A 117 -3.10 -9.08 18.92
CA GLU A 117 -4.44 -8.86 19.46
C GLU A 117 -5.54 -9.34 18.51
N LEU A 118 -5.42 -9.08 17.21
CA LEU A 118 -6.36 -9.58 16.20
C LEU A 118 -6.53 -11.10 16.28
N VAL A 119 -5.46 -11.87 16.48
CA VAL A 119 -5.51 -13.34 16.66
C VAL A 119 -6.38 -13.76 17.86
N LYS A 120 -6.51 -12.93 18.91
CA LYS A 120 -7.39 -13.20 20.07
C LYS A 120 -8.88 -13.15 19.71
N CYS A 121 -9.25 -12.59 18.56
CA CYS A 121 -10.62 -12.53 18.05
C CYS A 121 -11.02 -13.78 17.25
N ASN A 122 -10.16 -14.80 17.12
CA ASN A 122 -10.53 -16.05 16.47
C ASN A 122 -11.58 -16.82 17.30
N VAL A 123 -12.26 -17.79 16.69
CA VAL A 123 -13.24 -18.62 17.39
C VAL A 123 -12.62 -19.36 18.59
N SER A 124 -13.33 -19.34 19.72
CA SER A 124 -12.96 -20.00 20.97
C SER A 124 -14.08 -20.93 21.44
N SER A 125 -13.82 -21.77 22.44
CA SER A 125 -14.84 -22.67 23.01
C SER A 125 -16.01 -21.97 23.70
N THR A 126 -15.89 -20.68 23.99
CA THR A 126 -16.89 -19.88 24.72
C THR A 126 -17.46 -18.70 23.92
N GLN A 127 -16.83 -18.33 22.80
CA GLN A 127 -17.19 -17.14 22.01
C GLN A 127 -16.75 -17.32 20.54
N ASP A 128 -17.68 -17.12 19.61
CA ASP A 128 -17.39 -16.94 18.18
C ASP A 128 -17.67 -15.48 17.79
N TRP A 129 -16.66 -14.78 17.29
CA TRP A 129 -16.75 -13.38 16.84
C TRP A 129 -17.13 -13.25 15.35
N ASN A 130 -17.58 -14.35 14.72
CA ASN A 130 -17.75 -14.48 13.27
C ASN A 130 -16.48 -14.12 12.46
N ALA A 131 -15.31 -14.38 13.05
CA ALA A 131 -14.00 -14.15 12.45
C ALA A 131 -13.21 -15.46 12.33
N ARG A 132 -12.46 -15.60 11.24
CA ARG A 132 -11.60 -16.76 10.92
C ARG A 132 -10.19 -16.22 10.66
N ILE A 133 -9.35 -16.29 11.68
CA ILE A 133 -8.09 -15.55 11.76
C ILE A 133 -6.94 -16.55 11.81
N TYR A 134 -6.19 -16.64 10.71
CA TYR A 134 -5.15 -17.65 10.49
C TYR A 134 -3.77 -17.02 10.60
N THR A 135 -3.02 -17.40 11.64
CA THR A 135 -1.61 -17.02 11.79
C THR A 135 -0.76 -17.73 10.74
N GLN A 136 -0.03 -16.97 9.95
CA GLN A 136 0.94 -17.49 8.98
C GLN A 136 2.31 -17.66 9.65
N ASP A 137 2.82 -18.90 9.67
CA ASP A 137 4.20 -19.20 10.07
C ASP A 137 5.15 -18.81 8.93
N TRP A 138 5.91 -17.75 9.14
CA TRP A 138 6.83 -17.18 8.15
C TRP A 138 7.98 -18.13 7.80
N PHE A 139 8.51 -18.87 8.79
CA PHE A 139 9.62 -19.81 8.57
C PHE A 139 9.17 -21.06 7.82
N LYS A 140 7.93 -21.51 8.05
CA LYS A 140 7.33 -22.62 7.32
C LYS A 140 6.97 -22.22 5.89
N GLU A 141 6.27 -21.10 5.69
CA GLU A 141 5.81 -20.68 4.36
C GLU A 141 6.98 -20.27 3.45
N SER A 142 8.09 -19.78 4.02
CA SER A 142 9.38 -19.62 3.35
C SER A 142 9.90 -20.90 2.70
N LYS A 143 9.76 -22.05 3.36
CA LYS A 143 10.16 -23.36 2.82
C LYS A 143 9.16 -23.95 1.83
N GLU A 144 7.89 -23.54 1.90
CA GLU A 144 6.80 -24.06 1.06
C GLU A 144 6.52 -23.20 -0.20
N GLY A 145 7.19 -22.05 -0.33
CA GLY A 145 7.09 -21.15 -1.49
C GLY A 145 5.80 -20.33 -1.53
N TYR A 146 5.23 -20.02 -0.36
CA TYR A 146 4.11 -19.07 -0.18
C TYR A 146 2.89 -19.31 -1.09
N LYS A 147 2.60 -20.59 -1.38
CA LYS A 147 1.52 -21.03 -2.29
C LYS A 147 0.11 -20.64 -1.82
N THR A 148 -0.02 -20.01 -0.66
CA THR A 148 -1.29 -19.77 0.03
C THR A 148 -1.50 -18.30 0.46
N SER A 149 -0.71 -17.36 -0.11
CA SER A 149 -0.71 -15.93 0.24
C SER A 149 -1.03 -15.01 -0.97
N ASN A 150 -2.11 -15.30 -1.71
CA ASN A 150 -2.55 -14.44 -2.82
C ASN A 150 -3.44 -13.29 -2.30
N LEU A 151 -3.00 -12.04 -2.49
CA LEU A 151 -3.61 -10.83 -1.90
C LEU A 151 -4.63 -10.13 -2.84
N GLY A 152 -5.73 -10.82 -3.17
CA GLY A 152 -6.72 -10.34 -4.13
C GLY A 152 -7.98 -9.67 -3.59
N SER A 153 -7.95 -8.39 -3.15
CA SER A 153 -9.14 -7.48 -3.02
C SER A 153 -8.82 -6.07 -2.46
N GLN A 154 -9.79 -5.10 -2.52
CA GLN A 154 -9.75 -3.63 -2.18
C GLN A 154 -9.34 -2.73 -3.39
N CYS A 155 -9.70 -1.44 -3.63
CA CYS A 155 -10.53 -0.38 -2.96
C CYS A 155 -11.25 0.59 -4.01
N THR A 156 -11.70 1.88 -3.75
CA THR A 156 -12.06 3.02 -4.74
C THR A 156 -12.04 4.54 -4.28
N HIS A 157 -10.96 5.17 -3.74
CA HIS A 157 -10.77 6.66 -3.83
C HIS A 157 -9.31 7.08 -3.57
N ARG A 158 -8.89 8.26 -4.11
CA ARG A 158 -7.56 8.94 -3.94
C ARG A 158 -6.93 8.81 -2.56
N SER A 159 -7.76 8.75 -1.52
CA SER A 159 -7.41 8.04 -0.29
C SER A 159 -8.59 7.16 0.08
N LEU A 160 -8.31 5.99 0.65
CA LEU A 160 -9.35 5.05 1.04
C LEU A 160 -10.27 5.70 2.08
N MET A 161 -11.59 5.71 1.82
CA MET A 161 -12.59 6.34 2.68
C MET A 161 -13.39 5.27 3.44
N PRO A 162 -13.54 5.40 4.77
CA PRO A 162 -14.42 4.55 5.56
C PRO A 162 -15.85 4.64 5.05
N LEU A 163 -16.61 3.55 5.17
CA LEU A 163 -17.99 3.38 4.69
C LEU A 163 -18.18 3.51 3.16
N GLN A 164 -17.11 3.75 2.41
CA GLN A 164 -17.15 3.81 0.95
C GLN A 164 -16.29 2.71 0.33
N HIS A 165 -15.03 2.55 0.77
CA HIS A 165 -14.11 1.52 0.22
C HIS A 165 -13.68 0.48 1.26
N TYR A 166 -13.99 0.69 2.53
CA TYR A 166 -13.78 -0.30 3.60
C TYR A 166 -14.68 0.01 4.79
N TRP A 167 -14.87 -0.99 5.64
CA TRP A 167 -15.45 -0.81 6.96
C TRP A 167 -14.34 -0.52 7.97
N PRO A 168 -14.38 0.61 8.73
CA PRO A 168 -13.37 0.88 9.74
C PRO A 168 -13.54 -0.08 10.94
N VAL A 169 -12.43 -0.63 11.42
CA VAL A 169 -12.38 -1.45 12.64
C VAL A 169 -11.61 -0.68 13.69
N ARG A 170 -12.13 -0.65 14.92
CA ARG A 170 -11.49 0.03 16.05
C ARG A 170 -10.28 -0.74 16.56
N ASP A 171 -9.26 0.00 16.98
CA ASP A 171 -8.06 -0.63 17.56
C ASP A 171 -8.29 -1.04 19.02
N ASP A 172 -8.98 -0.20 19.81
CA ASP A 172 -9.20 -0.33 21.26
C ASP A 172 -10.20 -1.43 21.67
N ASN A 173 -11.17 -1.76 20.81
CA ASN A 173 -12.13 -2.84 21.04
C ASN A 173 -12.30 -3.72 19.78
N LYS A 174 -11.18 -4.28 19.33
CA LYS A 174 -11.03 -4.93 18.02
C LYS A 174 -12.06 -6.05 17.76
N CYS A 175 -12.23 -6.99 18.70
CA CYS A 175 -13.06 -8.18 18.45
C CYS A 175 -14.56 -7.85 18.37
N ALA A 176 -15.07 -6.99 19.25
CA ALA A 176 -16.46 -6.55 19.18
C ALA A 176 -16.74 -5.67 17.94
N SER A 177 -15.78 -4.82 17.56
CA SER A 177 -15.86 -4.01 16.33
C SER A 177 -15.89 -4.90 15.06
N ILE A 178 -15.09 -5.97 15.02
CA ILE A 178 -15.11 -6.96 13.93
C ILE A 178 -16.44 -7.72 13.90
N GLN A 179 -16.92 -8.22 15.05
CA GLN A 179 -18.22 -8.90 15.09
C GLN A 179 -19.34 -7.98 14.60
N TYR A 180 -19.39 -6.74 15.08
CA TYR A 180 -20.37 -5.75 14.64
C TYR A 180 -20.29 -5.50 13.12
N ALA A 181 -19.08 -5.39 12.55
CA ALA A 181 -18.88 -5.25 11.11
C ALA A 181 -19.43 -6.43 10.31
N VAL A 182 -19.23 -7.66 10.81
CA VAL A 182 -19.73 -8.89 10.17
C VAL A 182 -21.26 -8.98 10.28
N ASP A 183 -21.82 -8.76 11.45
CA ASP A 183 -23.26 -8.82 11.70
C ASP A 183 -24.01 -7.72 10.92
N TRP A 184 -23.43 -6.52 10.83
CA TRP A 184 -23.91 -5.44 9.95
C TRP A 184 -23.82 -5.82 8.47
N GLY A 185 -22.69 -6.34 8.01
CA GLY A 185 -22.49 -6.75 6.61
C GLY A 185 -23.45 -7.86 6.17
N ASN A 186 -23.74 -8.79 7.07
CA ASN A 186 -24.66 -9.91 6.85
C ASN A 186 -26.13 -9.50 6.86
N SER A 187 -26.51 -8.49 7.65
CA SER A 187 -27.86 -7.90 7.64
C SER A 187 -28.05 -6.92 6.47
N HIS A 188 -26.97 -6.28 5.98
CA HIS A 188 -27.00 -5.25 4.95
C HIS A 188 -26.26 -5.67 3.65
N LYS A 189 -26.44 -6.93 3.21
CA LYS A 189 -25.62 -7.56 2.13
C LYS A 189 -25.46 -6.74 0.84
N GLN A 190 -26.48 -5.98 0.42
CA GLN A 190 -26.42 -5.10 -0.75
C GLN A 190 -25.53 -3.87 -0.51
N LEU A 191 -25.59 -3.26 0.67
CA LEU A 191 -24.70 -2.16 1.06
C LEU A 191 -23.26 -2.64 1.19
N ALA A 192 -23.05 -3.80 1.82
CA ALA A 192 -21.74 -4.44 1.90
C ALA A 192 -21.18 -4.76 0.50
N GLN A 193 -22.02 -5.22 -0.44
CA GLN A 193 -21.62 -5.42 -1.84
C GLN A 193 -21.20 -4.11 -2.51
N ARG A 194 -21.94 -3.02 -2.29
CA ARG A 194 -21.58 -1.70 -2.82
C ARG A 194 -20.24 -1.26 -2.27
N ILE A 195 -20.02 -1.31 -0.95
CA ILE A 195 -18.71 -1.02 -0.35
C ILE A 195 -17.64 -1.92 -0.97
N GLY A 196 -17.88 -3.21 -1.17
CA GLY A 196 -16.93 -4.14 -1.82
C GLY A 196 -16.63 -3.85 -3.30
N LYS A 197 -17.58 -3.29 -4.05
CA LYS A 197 -17.41 -2.93 -5.47
C LYS A 197 -16.81 -1.54 -5.66
N GLU A 198 -17.29 -0.56 -4.91
CA GLU A 198 -16.57 0.67 -4.59
C GLU A 198 -15.25 0.33 -3.85
N ALA A 199 -14.98 -0.92 -3.51
CA ALA A 199 -13.69 -1.40 -3.06
C ALA A 199 -12.99 -2.31 -4.08
N SER A 200 -13.29 -2.19 -5.38
CA SER A 200 -12.55 -2.89 -6.43
C SER A 200 -12.19 -1.96 -7.58
N ASP A 201 -13.02 -0.95 -7.83
CA ASP A 201 -12.86 -0.07 -8.98
C ASP A 201 -11.66 0.94 -8.85
N PHE A 202 -11.10 1.29 -7.66
CA PHE A 202 -9.80 2.03 -7.52
C PHE A 202 -8.71 1.19 -8.12
N VAL A 203 -8.66 -0.06 -7.68
CA VAL A 203 -7.43 -0.84 -7.84
C VAL A 203 -7.32 -1.29 -9.29
N GLN A 204 -8.45 -1.21 -10.00
CA GLN A 204 -8.54 -1.12 -11.44
C GLN A 204 -8.20 0.27 -12.05
N GLN A 205 -8.79 1.38 -11.56
CA GLN A 205 -8.74 2.69 -12.25
C GLN A 205 -7.56 3.58 -11.85
N GLU A 206 -7.19 3.59 -10.58
CA GLU A 206 -6.40 4.63 -9.91
C GLU A 206 -5.10 4.09 -9.29
N VAL A 207 -5.04 2.79 -8.96
CA VAL A 207 -3.81 2.10 -8.54
C VAL A 207 -3.34 1.22 -9.70
N ASN A 208 -2.71 1.84 -10.69
CA ASN A 208 -2.18 1.18 -11.88
C ASN A 208 -0.71 1.61 -12.11
N MET A 209 0.04 0.85 -12.92
CA MET A 209 1.46 1.16 -13.12
C MET A 209 1.70 2.51 -13.81
N ASP A 210 0.78 2.99 -14.65
CA ASP A 210 0.90 4.30 -15.30
C ASP A 210 0.87 5.42 -14.24
N HIS A 211 -0.07 5.38 -13.31
CA HIS A 211 -0.16 6.32 -12.18
C HIS A 211 1.01 6.19 -11.21
N VAL A 212 1.52 4.97 -10.97
CA VAL A 212 2.73 4.76 -10.13
C VAL A 212 3.92 5.47 -10.75
N TYR A 213 4.18 5.27 -12.05
CA TYR A 213 5.29 5.95 -12.72
C TYR A 213 5.07 7.47 -12.87
N ASP A 214 3.84 7.93 -13.08
CA ASP A 214 3.55 9.37 -13.13
C ASP A 214 3.76 10.04 -11.78
N TYR A 215 3.35 9.40 -10.69
CA TYR A 215 3.63 9.85 -9.33
C TYR A 215 5.13 9.91 -9.05
N MET A 216 5.89 8.87 -9.42
CA MET A 216 7.36 8.87 -9.27
C MET A 216 8.01 9.99 -10.08
N LEU A 217 7.61 10.19 -11.34
CA LEU A 217 8.16 11.23 -12.19
C LEU A 217 7.89 12.62 -11.60
N HIS A 218 6.65 12.90 -11.21
CA HIS A 218 6.27 14.17 -10.59
C HIS A 218 7.03 14.40 -9.29
N LEU A 219 7.02 13.42 -8.37
CA LEU A 219 7.68 13.52 -7.07
C LEU A 219 9.19 13.80 -7.22
N LEU A 220 9.88 13.09 -8.12
CA LEU A 220 11.30 13.31 -8.38
C LEU A 220 11.56 14.65 -9.10
N THR A 221 10.65 15.11 -9.96
CA THR A 221 10.76 16.41 -10.64
C THR A 221 10.60 17.57 -9.65
N GLU A 222 9.57 17.54 -8.80
CA GLU A 222 9.37 18.57 -7.78
C GLU A 222 10.48 18.54 -6.72
N TYR A 223 10.95 17.35 -6.34
CA TYR A 223 12.09 17.22 -5.44
C TYR A 223 13.38 17.81 -6.05
N ALA A 224 13.66 17.57 -7.34
CA ALA A 224 14.80 18.15 -8.03
C ALA A 224 14.74 19.68 -8.08
N ASN A 225 13.55 20.27 -8.23
CA ASN A 225 13.33 21.73 -8.18
C ASN A 225 13.69 22.37 -6.83
N LEU A 226 13.76 21.58 -5.75
CA LEU A 226 14.14 22.04 -4.40
C LEU A 226 15.67 21.99 -4.16
N LEU A 227 16.44 21.35 -5.05
CA LEU A 227 17.89 21.24 -4.90
C LEU A 227 18.56 22.61 -5.13
N THR A 228 19.30 23.08 -4.13
CA THR A 228 20.05 24.35 -4.18
C THR A 228 21.44 24.22 -4.79
N PHE A 229 21.77 23.05 -5.33
CA PHE A 229 23.03 22.70 -5.96
C PHE A 229 22.78 21.89 -7.23
N LYS A 230 23.76 21.85 -8.14
CA LYS A 230 23.72 20.94 -9.29
C LYS A 230 24.32 19.58 -8.86
N PRO A 231 23.58 18.47 -8.96
CA PRO A 231 24.12 17.13 -8.71
C PRO A 231 25.33 16.82 -9.57
N THR A 232 26.28 16.09 -9.02
CA THR A 232 27.47 15.61 -9.75
C THR A 232 27.80 14.19 -9.31
N LYS A 233 28.06 13.29 -10.27
CA LYS A 233 28.33 11.88 -9.99
C LYS A 233 29.54 11.73 -9.05
N PRO A 234 29.39 11.11 -7.86
CA PRO A 234 30.51 10.84 -6.97
C PRO A 234 31.56 9.92 -7.63
N PRO A 235 32.86 10.05 -7.31
CA PRO A 235 33.92 9.20 -7.88
C PRO A 235 33.70 7.70 -7.63
N GLU A 236 33.14 7.34 -6.48
CA GLU A 236 32.88 5.97 -6.03
C GLU A 236 31.51 5.42 -6.50
N ALA A 237 30.73 6.21 -7.25
CA ALA A 237 29.39 5.82 -7.68
C ALA A 237 29.44 4.69 -8.72
N VAL A 238 28.71 3.61 -8.44
CA VAL A 238 28.53 2.47 -9.36
C VAL A 238 27.34 2.74 -10.26
N GLU A 239 27.57 2.73 -11.57
CA GLU A 239 26.50 2.79 -12.57
C GLU A 239 25.70 1.48 -12.57
N VAL A 240 24.38 1.59 -12.57
CA VAL A 240 23.45 0.45 -12.62
C VAL A 240 22.55 0.57 -13.83
N CYS A 241 22.33 -0.55 -14.53
CA CYS A 241 21.41 -0.63 -15.65
C CYS A 241 20.45 -1.83 -15.49
N PRO A 242 19.30 -1.85 -16.17
CA PRO A 242 18.36 -2.96 -16.11
C PRO A 242 19.04 -4.30 -16.42
N GLU A 243 19.91 -4.31 -17.42
CA GLU A 243 20.63 -5.48 -17.91
C GLU A 243 21.62 -6.00 -16.85
N SER A 244 22.29 -5.13 -16.08
CA SER A 244 23.20 -5.56 -15.01
C SER A 244 22.46 -6.24 -13.86
N LEU A 245 21.29 -5.73 -13.46
CA LEU A 245 20.48 -6.32 -12.39
C LEU A 245 19.86 -7.66 -12.83
N VAL A 246 19.30 -7.73 -14.04
CA VAL A 246 18.72 -8.97 -14.59
C VAL A 246 19.78 -10.07 -14.79
N CYS A 247 21.03 -9.71 -15.10
CA CYS A 247 22.14 -10.67 -15.18
C CYS A 247 22.55 -11.24 -13.82
N GLN A 248 22.42 -10.47 -12.73
CA GLN A 248 22.76 -10.91 -11.37
C GLN A 248 21.62 -11.68 -10.68
N ALA A 249 20.36 -11.42 -11.06
CA ALA A 249 19.19 -12.08 -10.50
C ALA A 249 18.98 -13.51 -11.04
N GLU A 250 18.48 -14.39 -10.18
CA GLU A 250 18.12 -15.77 -10.49
C GLU A 250 16.65 -16.10 -10.15
N GLY A 251 16.18 -17.29 -10.57
CA GLY A 251 14.88 -17.83 -10.18
C GLY A 251 13.68 -16.87 -10.32
N THR A 252 12.91 -16.74 -9.24
CA THR A 252 11.72 -15.89 -9.17
C THR A 252 12.04 -14.40 -9.26
N GLU A 253 13.20 -13.96 -8.73
CA GLU A 253 13.63 -12.56 -8.83
C GLU A 253 13.79 -12.17 -10.30
N LYS A 254 14.63 -12.92 -11.04
CA LYS A 254 14.86 -12.70 -12.48
C LYS A 254 13.55 -12.71 -13.27
N LYS A 255 12.65 -13.62 -12.93
CA LYS A 255 11.31 -13.71 -13.53
C LYS A 255 10.50 -12.42 -13.29
N PHE A 256 10.44 -11.92 -12.05
CA PHE A 256 9.66 -10.73 -11.71
C PHE A 256 10.25 -9.44 -12.29
N LEU A 257 11.59 -9.31 -12.34
CA LEU A 257 12.24 -8.23 -13.10
C LEU A 257 11.81 -8.29 -14.57
N MET A 258 11.94 -9.44 -15.24
CA MET A 258 11.57 -9.60 -16.65
C MET A 258 10.06 -9.40 -16.93
N GLU A 259 9.18 -9.82 -16.02
CA GLU A 259 7.73 -9.63 -16.14
C GLU A 259 7.30 -8.17 -15.94
N SER A 260 8.05 -7.40 -15.14
CA SER A 260 7.79 -5.97 -14.84
C SER A 260 8.58 -4.98 -15.70
N MET A 261 9.40 -5.47 -16.62
CA MET A 261 10.24 -4.64 -17.48
C MET A 261 9.40 -3.73 -18.39
N VAL A 262 9.70 -2.43 -18.40
CA VAL A 262 9.11 -1.46 -19.32
C VAL A 262 9.62 -1.72 -20.74
N LYS A 263 8.67 -2.00 -21.64
CA LYS A 263 8.90 -2.49 -23.01
C LYS A 263 9.01 -1.38 -24.06
N SER A 264 8.46 -0.21 -23.77
CA SER A 264 8.45 0.96 -24.65
C SER A 264 8.51 2.24 -23.81
N ALA A 265 9.12 3.28 -24.36
CA ALA A 265 8.97 4.63 -23.83
C ALA A 265 7.50 5.07 -23.92
N HIS A 266 7.12 6.03 -23.10
CA HIS A 266 5.81 6.66 -23.11
C HIS A 266 5.96 8.07 -23.67
N ASP A 267 5.64 8.24 -24.95
CA ASP A 267 5.84 9.48 -25.71
C ASP A 267 4.94 10.63 -25.21
N SER A 268 3.79 10.30 -24.61
CA SER A 268 2.94 11.25 -23.90
C SER A 268 3.63 11.81 -22.66
N GLY A 269 3.31 13.07 -22.32
CA GLY A 269 3.60 13.67 -21.01
C GLY A 269 3.11 12.79 -19.84
N PRO A 270 3.43 13.14 -18.58
CA PRO A 270 2.78 12.48 -17.46
C PRO A 270 1.28 12.80 -17.54
N CYS A 271 0.40 12.05 -16.86
CA CYS A 271 -0.92 12.63 -16.61
C CYS A 271 -0.77 13.97 -15.86
N ASP A 272 -1.65 14.93 -16.16
CA ASP A 272 -1.77 16.14 -15.35
C ASP A 272 -2.29 15.71 -13.97
N LEU A 273 -1.35 15.47 -13.04
CA LEU A 273 -1.69 15.11 -11.68
C LEU A 273 -2.55 16.24 -11.08
N PRO A 274 -3.63 15.88 -10.35
CA PRO A 274 -4.45 16.89 -9.71
C PRO A 274 -3.59 17.69 -8.73
N PRO A 275 -3.83 19.01 -8.61
CA PRO A 275 -3.03 19.85 -7.72
C PRO A 275 -3.06 19.32 -6.28
N PRO A 276 -1.99 19.56 -5.49
CA PRO A 276 -1.95 19.14 -4.10
C PRO A 276 -3.13 19.77 -3.34
N PHE A 277 -3.73 18.99 -2.43
CA PHE A 277 -4.82 19.49 -1.60
C PHE A 277 -4.38 20.76 -0.86
N ASN A 278 -5.15 21.83 -1.00
CA ASN A 278 -4.93 23.01 -0.17
C ASN A 278 -5.26 22.68 1.31
N PRO A 279 -4.80 23.49 2.29
CA PRO A 279 -5.00 23.18 3.70
C PRO A 279 -6.46 23.01 4.13
N GLN A 280 -7.41 23.67 3.45
CA GLN A 280 -8.84 23.53 3.72
C GLN A 280 -9.38 22.21 3.17
N GLU A 281 -9.02 21.84 1.94
CA GLU A 281 -9.39 20.55 1.33
C GLU A 281 -8.85 19.36 2.13
N LEU A 282 -7.58 19.42 2.54
CA LEU A 282 -6.97 18.39 3.39
C LEU A 282 -7.68 18.28 4.74
N THR A 283 -8.05 19.43 5.33
CA THR A 283 -8.83 19.47 6.59
C THR A 283 -10.21 18.85 6.41
N MET A 284 -10.93 19.20 5.33
CA MET A 284 -12.25 18.62 5.01
C MET A 284 -12.16 17.12 4.75
N LEU A 285 -11.10 16.64 4.08
CA LEU A 285 -10.86 15.22 3.84
C LEU A 285 -10.61 14.46 5.16
N LYS A 286 -9.76 14.99 6.04
CA LYS A 286 -9.51 14.42 7.38
C LYS A 286 -10.79 14.39 8.22
N GLN A 287 -11.54 15.51 8.27
CA GLN A 287 -12.83 15.58 8.96
C GLN A 287 -13.87 14.59 8.41
N ARG A 288 -13.98 14.46 7.08
CA ARG A 288 -14.88 13.48 6.44
C ARG A 288 -14.52 12.05 6.87
N LYS A 289 -13.24 11.70 6.88
CA LYS A 289 -12.74 10.40 7.34
C LYS A 289 -13.06 10.16 8.83
N GLU A 290 -12.77 11.11 9.71
CA GLU A 290 -13.09 11.04 11.14
C GLU A 290 -14.60 10.89 11.39
N ASN A 291 -15.43 11.68 10.73
CA ASN A 291 -16.88 11.65 10.90
C ASN A 291 -17.47 10.29 10.47
N SER A 292 -16.98 9.70 9.37
CA SER A 292 -17.38 8.35 8.95
C SER A 292 -16.97 7.26 9.96
N ILE A 293 -15.82 7.40 10.62
CA ILE A 293 -15.39 6.49 11.70
C ILE A 293 -16.28 6.65 12.93
N ARG A 294 -16.46 7.90 13.42
CA ARG A 294 -17.34 8.22 14.58
C ARG A 294 -18.77 7.73 14.37
N GLN A 295 -19.28 7.77 13.15
CA GLN A 295 -20.60 7.23 12.80
C GLN A 295 -20.69 5.71 13.06
N VAL A 296 -19.66 4.94 12.69
CA VAL A 296 -19.58 3.50 12.98
C VAL A 296 -19.46 3.26 14.48
N GLU A 297 -18.60 4.00 15.19
CA GLU A 297 -18.48 3.88 16.65
C GLU A 297 -19.82 4.15 17.37
N MET A 298 -20.61 5.12 16.88
CA MET A 298 -21.94 5.40 17.42
C MET A 298 -22.93 4.24 17.17
N TRP A 299 -22.84 3.58 16.02
CA TRP A 299 -23.66 2.42 15.69
C TRP A 299 -23.31 1.21 16.56
N GLU A 300 -22.02 0.90 16.72
CA GLU A 300 -21.52 -0.14 17.63
C GLU A 300 -22.00 0.09 19.07
N ARG A 301 -21.85 1.32 19.59
CA ARG A 301 -22.23 1.67 20.97
C ARG A 301 -23.74 1.47 21.20
N ARG A 302 -24.59 1.85 20.24
CA ARG A 302 -26.05 1.65 20.33
C ARG A 302 -26.40 0.16 20.35
N ALA A 303 -25.80 -0.63 19.45
CA ALA A 303 -26.00 -2.08 19.41
C ALA A 303 -25.53 -2.77 20.70
N SER A 304 -24.46 -2.26 21.32
CA SER A 304 -23.94 -2.78 22.60
C SER A 304 -24.83 -2.44 23.82
N THR A 305 -25.81 -1.54 23.67
CA THR A 305 -26.75 -1.12 24.74
C THR A 305 -28.17 -1.68 24.56
N THR A 306 -28.37 -2.60 23.62
CA THR A 306 -29.70 -3.20 23.29
C THR A 306 -29.69 -4.70 23.57
#